data_AF-A0AAP8LAQ2-F1
#
_entry.id   AF-A0AAP8LAQ2-F1
#
_cell.length_a   1.000
_cell.length_b   1.000
_cell.length_c   1.000
_cell.angle_alpha   90.00
_cell.angle_beta   90.00
_cell.angle_gamma   90.00
#
_symmetry.space_group_name_H-M   'P 1'
#
loop_
_entity.id
_entity.type
_entity.pdbx_description
1 polymer ?
#
loop_
_entity_poly.entity_id
_entity_poly.type
_entity_poly.pdbx_seq_one_letter_code
_entity_poly.pdbx_strand_id
1 'polypeptide(L)' 'RLAGVDKVISVGGLSRVLSEASGNGEHYQDKTAVIARVAELLSEHAVITVLIKGSRSAAMEQVVRALQEKAPC' A
#
# COMPACT_ATOMS: atom_id res chain seq x y z
N ARG A 1 15.91 -9.04 8.19
CA ARG A 1 15.37 -8.80 6.83
C ARG A 1 15.10 -10.16 6.20
N LEU A 2 13.92 -10.77 6.45
CA LEU A 2 13.65 -12.17 6.03
C LEU A 2 12.69 -12.26 4.83
N ALA A 3 11.83 -11.26 4.61
CA ALA A 3 10.78 -11.34 3.58
C ALA A 3 11.16 -10.72 2.22
N GLY A 4 12.29 -10.01 2.11
CA GLY A 4 12.71 -9.38 0.84
C GLY A 4 11.77 -8.29 0.31
N VAL A 5 10.93 -7.70 1.17
CA VAL A 5 9.97 -6.64 0.78
C VAL A 5 10.61 -5.27 0.97
N ASP A 6 10.58 -4.42 -0.06
CA ASP A 6 11.21 -3.09 -0.06
C ASP A 6 10.43 -2.02 0.71
N LYS A 7 9.10 -2.16 0.79
CA LYS A 7 8.22 -1.23 1.49
C LYS A 7 6.95 -1.92 1.99
N VAL A 8 6.52 -1.62 3.23
CA VAL A 8 5.24 -2.08 3.78
C VAL A 8 4.34 -0.88 4.04
N ILE A 9 3.20 -0.79 3.34
CA ILE A 9 2.21 0.26 3.56
C ILE A 9 1.00 -0.36 4.25
N SER A 10 0.58 0.21 5.39
CA SER A 10 -0.58 -0.28 6.15
C SER A 10 -1.61 0.82 6.39
N VAL A 11 -2.87 0.41 6.57
CA VAL A 11 -4.01 1.31 6.86
C VAL A 11 -4.99 0.65 7.83
N GLY A 12 -5.47 1.45 8.79
CA GLY A 12 -6.35 1.00 9.87
C GLY A 12 -5.59 0.43 11.09
N GLY A 13 -6.18 0.56 12.27
CA GLY A 13 -5.44 0.42 13.54
C GLY A 13 -4.66 -0.88 13.73
N LEU A 14 -5.25 -2.03 13.40
CA LEU A 14 -4.61 -3.34 13.61
C LEU A 14 -3.43 -3.61 12.68
N SER A 15 -3.43 -3.06 11.47
CA SER A 15 -2.38 -3.31 10.48
C SER A 15 -1.11 -2.50 10.74
N ARG A 16 -1.16 -1.51 11.65
CA ARG A 16 -0.01 -0.68 12.05
C ARG A 16 1.19 -1.51 12.50
N VAL A 17 0.94 -2.58 13.24
CA VAL A 17 1.99 -3.49 13.73
C VAL A 17 2.84 -4.07 12.60
N LEU A 18 2.28 -4.24 11.40
CA LEU A 18 3.00 -4.74 10.23
C LEU A 18 4.04 -3.72 9.75
N SER A 19 3.63 -2.45 9.65
CA SER A 19 4.55 -1.37 9.25
C SER A 19 5.66 -1.20 10.29
N GLU A 20 5.32 -1.20 11.58
CA GLU A 20 6.29 -1.09 12.68
C GLU A 20 7.29 -2.25 12.69
N ALA A 21 6.83 -3.49 12.53
CA ALA A 21 7.70 -4.67 12.53
C ALA A 21 8.59 -4.80 11.29
N SER A 22 8.21 -4.17 10.17
CA SER A 22 8.93 -4.31 8.90
C SER A 22 10.27 -3.56 8.84
N GLY A 23 10.45 -2.52 9.66
CA GLY A 23 11.62 -1.63 9.64
C GLY A 23 11.71 -0.69 8.42
N ASN A 24 10.82 -0.87 7.44
CA ASN A 24 10.65 -0.04 6.25
C ASN A 24 9.17 0.22 5.97
N GLY A 25 8.39 0.38 7.04
CA GLY A 25 6.95 0.50 6.95
C GLY A 25 6.44 1.93 7.08
N GLU A 26 5.34 2.21 6.40
CA GLU A 26 4.59 3.46 6.48
C GLU A 26 3.15 3.10 6.87
N HIS A 27 2.57 3.81 7.85
CA HIS A 27 1.20 3.57 8.31
C HIS A 27 0.33 4.81 8.10
N TYR A 28 -0.87 4.60 7.60
CA TYR A 28 -1.84 5.65 7.28
C TYR A 28 -3.18 5.44 7.99
N GLN A 29 -3.88 6.55 8.24
CA GLN A 29 -5.18 6.52 8.91
C GLN A 29 -6.34 6.25 7.94
N ASP A 30 -6.18 6.62 6.67
CA ASP A 30 -7.19 6.47 5.63
C ASP A 30 -6.62 5.93 4.32
N LYS A 31 -7.50 5.43 3.46
CA LYS A 31 -7.14 4.83 2.17
C LYS A 31 -6.72 5.86 1.13
N THR A 32 -7.16 7.11 1.25
CA THR A 32 -6.81 8.17 0.29
C THR A 32 -5.33 8.49 0.38
N ALA A 33 -4.78 8.56 1.59
CA ALA A 33 -3.35 8.74 1.82
C ALA A 33 -2.53 7.55 1.29
N VAL A 34 -3.02 6.32 1.47
CA VAL A 34 -2.40 5.12 0.86
C VAL A 34 -2.38 5.22 -0.66
N ILE A 35 -3.50 5.57 -1.29
CA ILE A 35 -3.61 5.69 -2.74
C ILE A 35 -2.61 6.73 -3.27
N ALA A 36 -2.53 7.89 -2.62
CA ALA A 36 -1.59 8.94 -2.99
C ALA A 36 -0.14 8.45 -2.91
N ARG A 37 0.23 7.80 -1.81
CA ARG A 37 1.59 7.27 -1.63
C ARG A 37 1.95 6.17 -2.62
N VAL A 38 1.03 5.24 -2.87
CA VAL A 38 1.27 4.16 -3.83
C VAL A 38 1.39 4.70 -5.25
N ALA A 39 0.59 5.71 -5.62
CA ALA A 39 0.69 6.37 -6.91
C ALA A 39 2.05 7.09 -7.10
N GLU A 40 2.54 7.76 -6.05
CA GLU A 40 3.88 8.35 -6.05
C GLU A 40 4.97 7.28 -6.28
N LEU A 41 4.94 6.18 -5.52
CA LEU A 41 5.88 5.07 -5.69
C LEU A 41 5.83 4.44 -7.09
N LEU A 42 4.64 4.30 -7.67
CA LEU A 42 4.45 3.82 -9.04
C LEU A 42 5.09 4.76 -10.07
N SER A 43 5.10 6.07 -9.80
CA SER A 43 5.75 7.06 -10.68
C SER A 43 7.27 7.13 -10.50
N GLU A 44 7.76 6.88 -9.30
CA GLU A 44 9.19 6.90 -8.95
C GLU A 44 9.94 5.66 -9.49
N HIS A 45 9.25 4.52 -9.61
CA HIS A 45 9.85 3.24 -9.96
C HIS A 45 9.32 2.71 -11.28
N ALA A 46 10.18 2.71 -12.31
CA ALA A 46 9.85 2.16 -13.62
C ALA A 46 9.43 0.67 -13.60
N VAL A 47 9.95 -0.10 -12.63
CA VAL A 47 9.57 -1.49 -12.38
C VAL A 47 9.30 -1.65 -10.89
N ILE A 48 8.03 -1.93 -10.55
CA ILE A 48 7.58 -2.16 -9.18
C ILE A 48 6.49 -3.23 -9.18
N THR A 49 6.50 -4.08 -8.15
CA THR A 49 5.44 -5.07 -7.91
C THR A 49 4.69 -4.68 -6.64
N VAL A 50 3.38 -4.47 -6.76
CA VAL A 50 2.52 -4.07 -5.64
C VAL A 50 1.53 -5.18 -5.33
N LEU A 51 1.53 -5.65 -4.07
CA LEU A 51 0.53 -6.59 -3.55
C LEU A 51 -0.42 -5.87 -2.61
N ILE A 52 -1.69 -5.81 -2.97
CA ILE A 52 -2.74 -5.22 -2.14
C ILE A 52 -3.53 -6.34 -1.47
N LYS A 53 -3.56 -6.33 -0.13
CA LYS A 53 -4.28 -7.32 0.67
C LYS A 53 -5.06 -6.66 1.79
N GLY A 54 -6.26 -7.18 2.05
CA GLY A 54 -7.04 -6.89 3.26
C GLY A 54 -8.04 -8.01 3.56
N SER A 55 -8.73 -7.89 4.69
CA SER A 55 -9.95 -8.65 4.97
C SER A 55 -11.08 -8.16 4.06
N ARG A 56 -12.19 -8.91 4.00
CA ARG A 56 -13.40 -8.46 3.28
C ARG A 56 -13.93 -7.13 3.84
N SER A 57 -13.97 -6.99 5.17
CA SER A 57 -14.43 -5.76 5.83
C SER A 57 -13.53 -4.55 5.60
N ALA A 58 -12.25 -4.76 5.29
CA ALA A 58 -11.33 -3.68 4.96
C ALA A 58 -11.58 -3.08 3.57
N ALA A 59 -12.34 -3.75 2.69
CA ALA A 59 -12.70 -3.27 1.35
C ALA A 59 -11.50 -2.72 0.53
N MET A 60 -10.42 -3.50 0.43
CA MET A 60 -9.17 -3.09 -0.23
C MET A 60 -9.28 -3.03 -1.76
N GLU A 61 -10.33 -3.60 -2.34
CA GLU A 61 -10.68 -3.43 -3.75
C GLU A 61 -10.97 -1.97 -4.13
N GLN A 62 -11.26 -1.10 -3.16
CA GLN A 62 -11.36 0.34 -3.39
C GLN A 62 -9.99 0.96 -3.73
N VAL A 63 -8.92 0.51 -3.08
CA VAL A 63 -7.54 0.96 -3.35
C VAL A 63 -7.10 0.48 -4.73
N VAL A 64 -7.40 -0.79 -5.07
CA VAL A 64 -7.08 -1.37 -6.37
C VAL A 64 -7.74 -0.55 -7.50
N ARG A 65 -9.05 -0.29 -7.40
CA ARG A 65 -9.80 0.49 -8.40
C ARG A 65 -9.23 1.88 -8.59
N ALA A 66 -8.99 2.60 -7.49
CA ALA A 66 -8.46 3.97 -7.54
C ALA A 66 -7.05 4.07 -8.14
N LEU A 67 -6.24 3.01 -8.04
CA LEU A 67 -4.91 2.96 -8.66
C LEU A 67 -4.98 2.59 -10.14
N GLN A 68 -5.90 1.68 -10.53
CA GLN A 68 -6.11 1.32 -11.93
C GLN A 68 -6.67 2.48 -12.75
N GLU A 69 -7.58 3.28 -12.20
CA GLU A 69 -8.12 4.48 -12.86
C GLU A 69 -7.07 5.58 -13.07
N LYS A 70 -5.95 5.53 -12.34
CA LYS A 70 -4.84 6.47 -12.43
C LYS A 70 -3.69 5.99 -13.31
N ALA A 71 -3.74 4.74 -13.79
CA ALA A 71 -2.72 4.24 -14.71
C ALA A 71 -2.95 4.86 -16.10
N PRO A 72 -1.93 5.46 -16.74
CA PRO A 72 -2.05 5.92 -18.11
C PRO A 72 -2.36 4.73 -19.03
N CYS A 73 -3.31 4.94 -19.95
CA CYS A 73 -3.68 3.99 -20.98
C CYS A 73 -2.59 3.82 -22.05
#